data_AF-V5BKI9-F1
#
_entry.id   AF-V5BKI9-F1
#
_cell.length_a   1.000
_cell.length_b   1.000
_cell.length_c   1.000
_cell.angle_alpha   90.00
_cell.angle_beta   90.00
_cell.angle_gamma   90.00
#
_symmetry.space_group_name_H-M   'P 1'
#
loop_
_entity.id
_entity.type
_entity.pdbx_description
1 polymer ?
#
loop_
_entity_poly.entity_id
_entity_poly.type
_entity_poly.pdbx_seq_one_letter_code
_entity_poly.pdbx_strand_id
1 'polypeptide(L)'
;MSYADDESDGPYIPSQYEIIYVRRLPKRIAPRSLSDYNAANSPEPGLLQHIASFLNPPPSLREAKQQIMHSNRKARKVPLFTSGSAVGPWRWVPIQRIYASLSKEQKRLLRPFKGLVHFMRLHGEIFEISMDFLHVIAHDPEGQIAPFVPTQLVFHSEDRVLLPQKFDDDEKSKASLIADLERNKFKSILGASQIPTDRPQLLLLDPLNPVLNHEILCEEVSLFMPDHPVPLHQLINRLPPILKAALSLRHKNNFKTSKHLKVWNEGNRTMLQKSQLAVPESALMGEETISVEDAIESVREVIPDEGVMIGHLHRMLPYSAKKTLNTHFGNVYNAILGYPQYFYIEKVEENRSNSTVFLVERLQEEMQC
;
A
#
# COMPACT_ATOMS: atom_id res chain seq x y z
N MET A 1 -52.82 6.78 29.59
CA MET A 1 -51.50 6.85 30.25
C MET A 1 -50.46 6.48 29.22
N SER A 2 -49.94 7.48 28.53
CA SER A 2 -48.86 7.36 27.55
C SER A 2 -47.54 7.48 28.30
N TYR A 3 -46.69 6.47 28.20
CA TYR A 3 -45.28 6.58 28.56
C TYR A 3 -44.63 7.51 27.54
N ALA A 4 -44.31 8.73 27.95
CA ALA A 4 -43.38 9.59 27.24
C ALA A 4 -41.99 9.07 27.59
N ASP A 5 -41.29 8.49 26.62
CA ASP A 5 -39.85 8.32 26.71
C ASP A 5 -39.24 9.71 26.54
N ASP A 6 -38.67 10.23 27.64
CA ASP A 6 -37.80 11.40 27.65
C ASP A 6 -36.56 11.09 26.80
N GLU A 7 -36.56 11.50 25.53
CA GLU A 7 -35.33 11.63 24.74
C GLU A 7 -34.50 12.77 25.35
N SER A 8 -33.55 12.36 26.19
CA SER A 8 -32.50 13.21 26.76
C SER A 8 -31.73 13.96 25.65
N ASP A 9 -32.04 15.25 25.47
CA ASP A 9 -31.28 16.25 24.71
C ASP A 9 -29.93 16.59 25.40
N GLY A 10 -29.09 15.56 25.59
CA GLY A 10 -27.69 15.75 25.96
C GLY A 10 -26.86 16.18 24.74
N PRO A 11 -25.69 16.81 24.95
CA PRO A 11 -24.78 17.10 23.84
C PRO A 11 -24.46 15.78 23.13
N TYR A 12 -24.81 15.69 21.85
CA TYR A 12 -24.52 14.55 21.00
C TYR A 12 -23.01 14.33 20.96
N ILE A 13 -22.55 13.27 21.61
CA ILE A 13 -21.17 12.80 21.54
C ILE A 13 -21.13 11.83 20.37
N PRO A 14 -20.43 12.16 19.26
CA PRO A 14 -20.32 11.26 18.14
C PRO A 14 -19.71 9.95 18.61
N SER A 15 -20.41 8.85 18.38
CA SER A 15 -19.88 7.52 18.65
C SER A 15 -18.65 7.27 17.76
N GLN A 16 -17.77 6.35 18.16
CA GLN A 16 -16.63 5.93 17.32
C GLN A 16 -17.08 5.52 15.89
N TYR A 17 -18.33 5.07 15.76
CA TYR A 17 -19.03 4.69 14.54
C TYR A 17 -19.48 5.86 13.65
N GLU A 18 -19.75 7.03 14.24
CA GLU A 18 -20.01 8.27 13.50
C GLU A 18 -18.72 8.99 13.12
N ILE A 19 -17.63 8.72 13.86
CA ILE A 19 -16.28 9.20 13.56
C ILE A 19 -15.67 8.41 12.40
N ILE A 20 -16.03 7.14 12.18
CA ILE A 20 -15.60 6.32 11.03
C ILE A 20 -16.53 6.58 9.85
N TYR A 21 -16.03 7.36 8.88
CA TYR A 21 -16.77 7.77 7.70
C TYR A 21 -17.05 6.53 6.85
N VAL A 22 -18.30 6.09 6.86
CA VAL A 22 -18.79 5.02 6.02
C VAL A 22 -18.63 5.43 4.55
N ARG A 23 -18.14 4.52 3.69
CA ARG A 23 -17.69 4.83 2.32
C ARG A 23 -18.84 5.34 1.46
N ARG A 24 -18.95 6.65 1.40
CA ARG A 24 -19.72 7.44 0.45
C ARG A 24 -19.20 8.85 0.43
N LEU A 25 -19.08 9.43 -0.75
CA LEU A 25 -19.04 10.88 -0.85
C LEU A 25 -20.07 11.38 -1.86
N PRO A 26 -21.06 12.16 -1.38
CA PRO A 26 -21.91 13.01 -2.20
C PRO A 26 -21.17 14.19 -2.85
N LYS A 27 -21.82 14.74 -3.88
CA LYS A 27 -21.29 15.35 -5.11
C LYS A 27 -20.22 16.46 -5.09
N ARG A 28 -19.67 16.95 -3.98
CA ARG A 28 -18.76 18.12 -4.05
C ARG A 28 -17.52 18.15 -3.15
N ILE A 29 -17.44 17.39 -2.07
CA ILE A 29 -16.45 17.67 -1.02
C ILE A 29 -16.13 16.36 -0.31
N ALA A 30 -14.88 15.94 -0.28
CA ALA A 30 -14.40 14.84 0.54
C ALA A 30 -13.96 15.38 1.93
N PRO A 31 -14.71 15.16 3.03
CA PRO A 31 -14.45 15.74 4.34
C PRO A 31 -13.23 15.14 5.08
N ARG A 32 -12.46 14.23 4.47
CA ARG A 32 -11.21 13.70 5.01
C ARG A 32 -9.98 13.93 4.11
N SER A 33 -10.17 14.55 2.94
CA SER A 33 -9.01 15.00 2.18
C SER A 33 -8.41 16.21 2.89
N LEU A 34 -7.09 16.22 3.07
CA LEU A 34 -6.41 17.42 3.58
C LEU A 34 -6.44 18.56 2.52
N SER A 35 -6.89 18.28 1.30
CA SER A 35 -7.01 19.22 0.17
C SER A 35 -7.91 18.71 -0.98
N ASP A 36 -8.51 19.59 -1.76
CA ASP A 36 -9.38 19.23 -2.90
C ASP A 36 -8.61 19.05 -4.24
N TYR A 37 -7.43 18.42 -4.22
CA TYR A 37 -6.67 18.22 -5.45
C TYR A 37 -7.26 17.08 -6.29
N ASN A 38 -7.61 17.43 -7.52
CA ASN A 38 -8.19 16.61 -8.56
C ASN A 38 -7.33 16.67 -9.82
N ALA A 39 -7.77 15.98 -10.87
CA ALA A 39 -7.01 15.87 -12.11
C ALA A 39 -6.77 17.22 -12.83
N ALA A 40 -7.56 18.25 -12.51
CA ALA A 40 -7.50 19.55 -13.18
C ALA A 40 -6.70 20.61 -12.40
N ASN A 41 -6.61 20.51 -11.08
CA ASN A 41 -5.94 21.50 -10.22
C ASN A 41 -4.70 20.96 -9.48
N SER A 42 -4.27 19.73 -9.78
CA SER A 42 -3.07 19.13 -9.20
C SER A 42 -1.84 20.01 -9.42
N PRO A 43 -1.02 20.26 -8.38
CA PRO A 43 0.18 21.10 -8.49
C PRO A 43 1.26 20.45 -9.37
N GLU A 44 1.27 19.11 -9.46
CA GLU A 44 2.23 18.33 -10.24
C GLU A 44 1.47 17.34 -11.16
N PRO A 45 0.88 17.82 -12.27
CA PRO A 45 0.06 16.98 -13.15
C PRO A 45 0.85 15.85 -13.81
N GLY A 46 2.15 16.05 -14.07
CA GLY A 46 3.03 15.02 -14.62
C GLY A 46 3.26 13.87 -13.63
N LEU A 47 3.48 14.19 -12.35
CA LEU A 47 3.60 13.19 -11.29
C LEU A 47 2.27 12.45 -11.09
N LEU A 48 1.15 13.17 -11.10
CA LEU A 48 -0.19 12.57 -11.00
C LEU A 48 -0.44 11.56 -12.11
N GLN A 49 -0.17 11.93 -13.36
CA GLN A 49 -0.34 11.05 -14.52
C GLN A 49 0.59 9.82 -14.43
N HIS A 50 1.83 10.02 -13.98
CA HIS A 50 2.78 8.93 -13.78
C HIS A 50 2.28 7.93 -12.74
N ILE A 51 1.82 8.40 -11.57
CA ILE A 51 1.23 7.55 -10.52
C ILE A 51 0.01 6.81 -11.07
N ALA A 52 -0.92 7.52 -11.72
CA ALA A 52 -2.16 6.95 -12.25
C ALA A 52 -1.89 5.86 -13.30
N SER A 53 -0.77 5.91 -14.03
CA SER A 53 -0.39 4.89 -15.00
C SER A 53 -0.16 3.50 -14.39
N PHE A 54 0.18 3.42 -13.09
CA PHE A 54 0.33 2.15 -12.37
C PHE A 54 -1.00 1.54 -11.93
N LEU A 55 -2.07 2.34 -11.90
CA LEU A 55 -3.33 1.96 -11.30
C LEU A 55 -4.35 1.53 -12.36
N ASN A 56 -5.03 0.43 -12.10
CA ASN A 56 -6.18 0.03 -12.90
C ASN A 56 -7.43 0.78 -12.45
N PRO A 57 -8.34 1.14 -13.37
CA PRO A 57 -9.55 1.85 -13.02
C PRO A 57 -10.48 0.98 -12.15
N PRO A 58 -11.26 1.61 -11.24
CA PRO A 58 -12.29 0.94 -10.46
C PRO A 58 -13.44 0.42 -11.34
N PRO A 59 -14.26 -0.53 -10.84
CA PRO A 59 -15.36 -1.15 -11.58
C PRO A 59 -16.35 -0.13 -12.20
N SER A 60 -16.77 0.87 -11.44
CA SER A 60 -17.70 1.92 -11.90
C SER A 60 -17.20 2.62 -13.18
N LEU A 61 -15.91 2.95 -13.22
CA LEU A 61 -15.28 3.62 -14.36
C LEU A 61 -14.98 2.68 -15.54
N ARG A 62 -14.97 1.35 -15.32
CA ARG A 62 -14.82 0.36 -16.41
C ARG A 62 -16.11 0.22 -17.21
N GLU A 63 -17.24 0.15 -16.53
CA GLU A 63 -18.56 0.04 -17.16
C GLU A 63 -18.88 1.30 -17.99
N ALA A 64 -18.56 2.48 -17.46
CA ALA A 64 -18.66 3.75 -18.18
C ALA A 64 -17.78 3.79 -19.45
N LYS A 65 -16.56 3.24 -19.40
CA LYS A 65 -15.67 3.15 -20.59
C LYS A 65 -16.25 2.22 -21.67
N GLN A 66 -16.84 1.09 -21.30
CA GLN A 66 -17.47 0.16 -22.24
C GLN A 66 -18.68 0.80 -22.94
N GLN A 67 -19.50 1.55 -22.20
CA GLN A 67 -20.65 2.27 -22.77
C GLN A 67 -20.21 3.43 -23.68
N ILE A 68 -19.17 4.18 -23.32
CA ILE A 68 -18.64 5.29 -24.12
C ILE A 68 -17.97 4.81 -25.41
N MET A 69 -17.31 3.64 -25.42
CA MET A 69 -16.76 3.05 -26.66
C MET A 69 -17.85 2.70 -27.67
N HIS A 70 -19.08 2.42 -27.23
CA HIS A 70 -20.22 2.19 -28.12
C HIS A 70 -20.92 3.48 -28.58
N SER A 71 -20.73 4.60 -27.87
CA SER A 71 -21.28 5.90 -28.26
C SER A 71 -20.18 6.84 -28.75
N ASN A 72 -20.00 6.92 -30.07
CA ASN A 72 -19.14 7.91 -30.73
C ASN A 72 -19.61 9.35 -30.43
N ARG A 73 -19.27 9.93 -29.28
CA ARG A 73 -19.45 11.36 -29.00
C ARG A 73 -18.34 11.93 -28.11
N LYS A 74 -17.39 12.61 -28.77
CA LYS A 74 -16.78 13.91 -28.42
C LYS A 74 -16.71 14.33 -26.93
N ALA A 75 -16.27 13.45 -26.01
CA ALA A 75 -15.86 13.85 -24.67
C ALA A 75 -14.33 13.73 -24.57
N ARG A 76 -13.64 14.82 -24.88
CA ARG A 76 -12.18 14.94 -24.90
C ARG A 76 -11.63 15.14 -23.48
N LYS A 77 -11.87 14.18 -22.57
CA LYS A 77 -11.11 14.06 -21.31
C LYS A 77 -10.17 12.87 -21.47
N VAL A 78 -8.86 13.13 -21.52
CA VAL A 78 -7.85 12.07 -21.50
C VAL A 78 -8.11 11.25 -20.23
N PRO A 79 -8.37 9.93 -20.32
CA PRO A 79 -8.61 9.14 -19.14
C PRO A 79 -7.34 9.16 -18.28
N LEU A 80 -7.43 9.72 -17.07
CA LEU A 80 -6.31 9.84 -16.12
C LEU A 80 -5.61 8.49 -15.91
N PHE A 81 -6.41 7.43 -15.88
CA PHE A 81 -5.96 6.05 -15.95
C PHE A 81 -5.83 5.65 -17.43
N THR A 82 -4.61 5.75 -17.96
CA THR A 82 -4.30 5.51 -19.37
C THR A 82 -4.52 4.05 -19.78
N SER A 83 -4.95 3.91 -21.04
CA SER A 83 -5.34 2.70 -21.77
C SER A 83 -4.17 1.77 -22.15
N GLY A 84 -3.31 1.43 -21.20
CA GLY A 84 -2.76 0.07 -21.11
C GLY A 84 -3.67 -0.85 -20.25
N SER A 85 -4.63 -0.24 -19.55
CA SER A 85 -5.42 -0.81 -18.44
C SER A 85 -6.60 -1.72 -18.86
N ALA A 86 -6.57 -2.34 -20.04
CA ALA A 86 -7.65 -3.24 -20.48
C ALA A 86 -7.54 -4.66 -19.90
N VAL A 87 -6.44 -5.02 -19.21
CA VAL A 87 -6.15 -6.43 -18.91
C VAL A 87 -6.14 -6.76 -17.40
N GLY A 88 -5.90 -5.80 -16.50
CA GLY A 88 -5.69 -6.09 -15.07
C GLY A 88 -6.90 -5.84 -14.17
N PRO A 89 -7.06 -6.57 -13.04
CA PRO A 89 -8.10 -6.30 -12.04
C PRO A 89 -7.81 -5.01 -11.27
N TRP A 90 -8.85 -4.39 -10.70
CA TRP A 90 -8.71 -3.24 -9.79
C TRP A 90 -8.02 -3.72 -8.52
N ARG A 91 -6.80 -3.24 -8.27
CA ARG A 91 -5.92 -3.80 -7.23
C ARG A 91 -5.06 -2.74 -6.57
N TRP A 92 -4.69 -3.01 -5.33
CA TRP A 92 -3.66 -2.29 -4.59
C TRP A 92 -2.31 -2.41 -5.28
N VAL A 93 -1.58 -1.31 -5.33
CA VAL A 93 -0.22 -1.23 -5.88
C VAL A 93 0.73 -0.75 -4.79
N PRO A 94 1.88 -1.41 -4.60
CA PRO A 94 2.89 -0.96 -3.64
C PRO A 94 3.41 0.43 -4.01
N ILE A 95 3.35 1.38 -3.08
CA ILE A 95 3.84 2.75 -3.28
C ILE A 95 5.35 2.74 -3.56
N GLN A 96 6.09 1.80 -2.98
CA GLN A 96 7.52 1.61 -3.24
C GLN A 96 7.82 1.36 -4.72
N ARG A 97 6.96 0.63 -5.45
CA ARG A 97 7.13 0.37 -6.88
C ARG A 97 7.03 1.67 -7.68
N ILE A 98 6.08 2.53 -7.30
CA ILE A 98 5.87 3.84 -7.92
C ILE A 98 7.07 4.73 -7.59
N TYR A 99 7.47 4.82 -6.32
CA TYR A 99 8.63 5.59 -5.88
C TYR A 99 9.92 5.18 -6.61
N ALA A 100 10.17 3.88 -6.75
CA ALA A 100 11.36 3.37 -7.45
C ALA A 100 11.43 3.88 -8.91
N SER A 101 10.28 3.99 -9.58
CA SER A 101 10.17 4.45 -10.97
C SER A 101 10.28 5.97 -11.18
N LEU A 102 10.28 6.77 -10.11
CA LEU A 102 10.39 8.22 -10.22
C LEU A 102 11.80 8.65 -10.61
N SER A 103 11.90 9.73 -11.38
CA SER A 103 13.19 10.36 -11.72
C SER A 103 13.87 10.96 -10.48
N LYS A 104 15.18 11.21 -10.58
CA LYS A 104 15.95 11.87 -9.49
C LYS A 104 15.38 13.25 -9.15
N GLU A 105 14.96 14.00 -10.16
CA GLU A 105 14.35 15.33 -10.00
C GLU A 105 12.99 15.25 -9.28
N GLN A 106 12.13 14.32 -9.67
CA GLN A 106 10.84 14.09 -9.00
C GLN A 106 11.02 13.67 -7.54
N LYS A 107 11.99 12.79 -7.28
CA LYS A 107 12.34 12.38 -5.91
C LYS A 107 12.87 13.54 -5.08
N ARG A 108 13.62 14.46 -5.66
CA ARG A 108 14.14 15.66 -4.95
C ARG A 108 13.03 16.64 -4.59
N LEU A 109 12.03 16.80 -5.47
CA LEU A 109 10.87 17.67 -5.23
C LEU A 109 9.96 17.12 -4.10
N LEU A 110 9.86 15.79 -4.00
CA LEU A 110 9.07 15.10 -2.99
C LEU A 110 9.95 14.81 -1.77
N ARG A 111 9.82 15.53 -0.66
CA ARG A 111 10.54 15.19 0.60
C ARG A 111 10.43 13.68 0.90
N PRO A 112 11.49 12.88 0.66
CA PRO A 112 11.53 11.46 0.25
C PRO A 112 10.19 10.69 0.12
N PHE A 113 10.17 9.40 0.50
CA PHE A 113 8.99 8.52 0.42
C PHE A 113 7.72 9.15 1.05
N LYS A 114 7.89 9.92 2.14
CA LYS A 114 6.82 10.63 2.85
C LYS A 114 6.10 11.65 1.97
N GLY A 115 6.84 12.35 1.11
CA GLY A 115 6.32 13.36 0.19
C GLY A 115 5.43 12.74 -0.87
N LEU A 116 5.81 11.57 -1.39
CA LEU A 116 4.96 10.82 -2.34
C LEU A 116 3.65 10.35 -1.68
N VAL A 117 3.73 9.78 -0.47
CA VAL A 117 2.54 9.38 0.28
C VAL A 117 1.65 10.60 0.55
N HIS A 118 2.24 11.72 0.98
CA HIS A 118 1.48 12.94 1.25
C HIS A 118 0.83 13.50 -0.01
N PHE A 119 1.55 13.51 -1.14
CA PHE A 119 1.00 13.88 -2.44
C PHE A 119 -0.24 13.03 -2.76
N MET A 120 -0.15 11.70 -2.62
CA MET A 120 -1.30 10.83 -2.85
C MET A 120 -2.46 11.10 -1.87
N ARG A 121 -2.17 11.37 -0.58
CA ARG A 121 -3.21 11.68 0.44
C ARG A 121 -3.96 12.97 0.14
N LEU A 122 -3.27 13.93 -0.47
CA LEU A 122 -3.84 15.22 -0.90
C LEU A 122 -4.77 15.06 -2.12
N HIS A 123 -4.69 13.94 -2.84
CA HIS A 123 -5.53 13.61 -3.99
C HIS A 123 -6.57 12.52 -3.64
N GLY A 124 -7.28 12.70 -2.53
CA GLY A 124 -8.27 11.74 -2.02
C GLY A 124 -9.46 11.48 -2.96
N GLU A 125 -9.72 12.36 -3.94
CA GLU A 125 -10.72 12.12 -5.00
C GLU A 125 -10.26 11.07 -6.03
N ILE A 126 -8.95 10.80 -6.10
CA ILE A 126 -8.33 9.97 -7.15
C ILE A 126 -7.73 8.71 -6.54
N PHE A 127 -7.15 8.81 -5.34
CA PHE A 127 -6.42 7.74 -4.69
C PHE A 127 -6.99 7.39 -3.33
N GLU A 128 -7.04 6.10 -3.04
CA GLU A 128 -7.21 5.57 -1.69
C GLU A 128 -5.88 4.93 -1.27
N ILE A 129 -5.45 5.17 -0.03
CA ILE A 129 -4.18 4.69 0.52
C ILE A 129 -4.48 3.76 1.68
N SER A 130 -3.72 2.68 1.79
CA SER A 130 -3.83 1.75 2.91
C SER A 130 -3.41 2.40 4.23
N MET A 131 -3.95 1.90 5.35
CA MET A 131 -3.68 2.44 6.69
C MET A 131 -2.18 2.42 7.08
N ASP A 132 -1.42 1.47 6.53
CA ASP A 132 0.03 1.34 6.73
C ASP A 132 0.86 2.20 5.75
N PHE A 133 0.21 2.96 4.87
CA PHE A 133 0.81 3.78 3.82
C PHE A 133 1.74 3.02 2.86
N LEU A 134 1.56 1.69 2.73
CA LEU A 134 2.39 0.88 1.84
C LEU A 134 1.78 0.69 0.46
N HIS A 135 0.46 0.81 0.34
CA HIS A 135 -0.28 0.55 -0.88
C HIS A 135 -1.19 1.72 -1.27
N VAL A 136 -1.37 1.90 -2.57
CA VAL A 136 -2.30 2.85 -3.16
C VAL A 136 -3.19 2.13 -4.17
N ILE A 137 -4.45 2.56 -4.26
CA ILE A 137 -5.41 2.09 -5.24
C ILE A 137 -6.17 3.29 -5.82
N ALA A 138 -6.70 3.15 -7.04
CA ALA A 138 -7.57 4.17 -7.61
C ALA A 138 -8.88 4.23 -6.80
N HIS A 139 -9.28 5.41 -6.35
CA HIS A 139 -10.53 5.63 -5.64
C HIS A 139 -11.73 5.41 -6.57
N ASP A 140 -12.80 4.79 -6.05
CA ASP A 140 -14.05 4.65 -6.77
C ASP A 140 -15.02 5.78 -6.37
N PRO A 141 -15.39 6.69 -7.29
CA PRO A 141 -16.31 7.78 -7.00
C PRO A 141 -17.73 7.33 -6.66
N GLU A 142 -18.13 6.11 -7.05
CA GLU A 142 -19.42 5.53 -6.65
C GLU A 142 -19.39 4.92 -5.24
N GLY A 143 -18.24 4.98 -4.57
CA GLY A 143 -18.05 4.53 -3.21
C GLY A 143 -17.86 3.02 -3.07
N GLN A 144 -17.60 2.28 -4.16
CA GLN A 144 -17.32 0.85 -4.08
C GLN A 144 -16.15 0.56 -3.14
N ILE A 145 -16.25 -0.54 -2.41
CA ILE A 145 -15.24 -0.93 -1.43
C ILE A 145 -14.03 -1.51 -2.16
N ALA A 146 -12.84 -0.96 -1.86
CA ALA A 146 -11.58 -1.54 -2.32
C ALA A 146 -11.37 -2.96 -1.78
N PRO A 147 -10.69 -3.86 -2.51
CA PRO A 147 -10.39 -5.21 -2.01
C PRO A 147 -9.55 -5.18 -0.74
N PHE A 148 -9.47 -6.27 0.03
CA PHE A 148 -8.57 -6.35 1.20
C PHE A 148 -7.13 -6.05 0.80
N VAL A 149 -6.47 -5.19 1.58
CA VAL A 149 -5.07 -4.83 1.34
C VAL A 149 -4.19 -6.05 1.60
N PRO A 150 -3.22 -6.39 0.74
CA PRO A 150 -2.31 -7.52 0.96
C PRO A 150 -1.65 -7.53 2.35
N THR A 151 -1.30 -6.35 2.88
CA THR A 151 -0.64 -6.16 4.18
C THR A 151 -1.58 -5.97 5.36
N GLN A 152 -2.90 -5.99 5.16
CA GLN A 152 -3.85 -5.73 6.24
C GLN A 152 -3.68 -6.75 7.37
N LEU A 153 -3.56 -6.27 8.60
CA LEU A 153 -3.42 -7.09 9.81
C LEU A 153 -4.68 -7.06 10.69
N VAL A 154 -5.38 -5.92 10.69
CA VAL A 154 -6.58 -5.69 11.48
C VAL A 154 -7.71 -5.29 10.52
N PHE A 155 -8.90 -5.83 10.75
CA PHE A 155 -10.08 -5.46 10.00
C PHE A 155 -11.18 -4.99 10.93
N HIS A 156 -11.74 -3.82 10.62
CA HIS A 156 -12.92 -3.28 11.27
C HIS A 156 -14.10 -3.44 10.32
N SER A 157 -15.19 -4.04 10.80
CA SER A 157 -16.39 -4.26 9.98
C SER A 157 -16.95 -2.97 9.39
N GLU A 158 -16.71 -1.85 10.04
CA GLU A 158 -17.12 -0.51 9.66
C GLU A 158 -16.46 -0.04 8.35
N ASP A 159 -15.22 -0.46 8.09
CA ASP A 159 -14.48 -0.11 6.87
C ASP A 159 -15.08 -0.74 5.60
N ARG A 160 -16.01 -1.69 5.77
CA ARG A 160 -16.67 -2.48 4.72
C ARG A 160 -18.17 -2.26 4.63
N VAL A 161 -18.70 -1.23 5.29
CA VAL A 161 -20.09 -0.84 5.14
C VAL A 161 -20.23 0.16 4.01
N LEU A 162 -21.21 -0.04 3.14
CA LEU A 162 -21.64 0.96 2.16
C LEU A 162 -22.92 1.62 2.64
N LEU A 163 -22.96 2.95 2.63
CA LEU A 163 -24.20 3.66 2.85
C LEU A 163 -25.10 3.53 1.60
N PRO A 164 -26.44 3.46 1.77
CA PRO A 164 -27.40 3.49 0.65
C PRO A 164 -27.43 4.81 -0.11
N GLN A 165 -27.88 4.77 -1.39
CA GLN A 165 -28.00 5.95 -2.29
C GLN A 165 -28.69 7.17 -1.71
N LYS A 166 -29.63 6.93 -0.82
CA LYS A 166 -30.52 7.92 -0.24
C LYS A 166 -30.20 8.25 1.22
N PHE A 167 -29.03 7.83 1.71
CA PHE A 167 -28.66 8.06 3.11
C PHE A 167 -28.68 9.55 3.47
N ASP A 168 -28.07 10.38 2.64
CA ASP A 168 -27.98 11.82 2.86
C ASP A 168 -29.31 12.56 2.59
N ASP A 169 -30.30 11.88 2.00
CA ASP A 169 -31.62 12.43 1.72
C ASP A 169 -32.57 12.29 2.93
N ASP A 170 -32.21 11.49 3.94
CA ASP A 170 -33.03 11.17 5.11
C ASP A 170 -32.33 11.58 6.41
N GLU A 171 -32.80 12.67 7.02
CA GLU A 171 -32.26 13.21 8.28
C GLU A 171 -32.40 12.23 9.47
N LYS A 172 -33.24 11.20 9.36
CA LYS A 172 -33.42 10.18 10.42
C LYS A 172 -32.45 9.00 10.28
N SER A 173 -31.77 8.89 9.15
CA SER A 173 -30.85 7.79 8.89
C SER A 173 -29.56 7.96 9.71
N LYS A 174 -29.30 7.04 10.66
CA LYS A 174 -28.06 6.98 11.43
C LYS A 174 -27.11 5.93 10.84
N ALA A 175 -25.86 6.30 10.58
CA ALA A 175 -24.83 5.39 10.06
C ALA A 175 -24.61 4.16 10.98
N SER A 176 -24.80 4.34 12.29
CA SER A 176 -24.75 3.28 13.30
C SER A 176 -25.87 2.23 13.16
N LEU A 177 -27.03 2.60 12.62
CA LEU A 177 -28.16 1.69 12.39
C LEU A 177 -28.10 1.03 11.00
N ILE A 178 -27.32 1.60 10.10
CA ILE A 178 -27.19 1.12 8.73
C ILE A 178 -26.10 0.05 8.69
N ALA A 179 -26.45 -1.08 8.10
CA ALA A 179 -25.58 -2.24 7.86
C ALA A 179 -25.30 -3.18 9.03
N ASP A 180 -26.18 -3.24 10.04
CA ASP A 180 -26.14 -4.32 11.04
C ASP A 180 -26.16 -5.72 10.40
N LEU A 181 -26.91 -5.89 9.32
CA LEU A 181 -26.94 -7.15 8.57
C LEU A 181 -25.57 -7.52 7.99
N GLU A 182 -24.87 -6.57 7.37
CA GLU A 182 -23.54 -6.79 6.82
C GLU A 182 -22.54 -7.04 7.95
N ARG A 183 -22.56 -6.24 9.02
CA ARG A 183 -21.70 -6.43 10.20
C ARG A 183 -21.89 -7.80 10.84
N ASN A 184 -23.13 -8.25 11.00
CA ASN A 184 -23.44 -9.57 11.53
C ASN A 184 -22.97 -10.69 10.59
N LYS A 185 -23.08 -10.49 9.27
CA LYS A 185 -22.48 -11.39 8.28
C LYS A 185 -20.96 -11.45 8.44
N PHE A 186 -20.26 -10.32 8.52
CA PHE A 186 -18.80 -10.30 8.76
C PHE A 186 -18.42 -11.00 10.07
N LYS A 187 -19.10 -10.69 11.17
CA LYS A 187 -18.88 -11.34 12.48
C LYS A 187 -19.12 -12.85 12.41
N SER A 188 -20.17 -13.30 11.72
CA SER A 188 -20.46 -14.73 11.58
C SER A 188 -19.41 -15.49 10.79
N ILE A 189 -18.81 -14.87 9.76
CA ILE A 189 -17.82 -15.51 8.89
C ILE A 189 -16.44 -15.53 9.56
N LEU A 190 -16.05 -14.44 10.21
CA LEU A 190 -14.75 -14.31 10.87
C LEU A 190 -14.72 -14.96 12.25
N GLY A 191 -15.87 -15.09 12.92
CA GLY A 191 -15.96 -15.62 14.28
C GLY A 191 -15.18 -14.74 15.26
N ALA A 192 -14.21 -15.33 15.96
CA ALA A 192 -13.32 -14.62 16.87
C ALA A 192 -12.14 -13.92 16.17
N SER A 193 -11.89 -14.22 14.89
CA SER A 193 -10.82 -13.59 14.12
C SER A 193 -11.19 -12.16 13.75
N GLN A 194 -10.23 -11.25 13.78
CA GLN A 194 -10.43 -9.88 13.34
C GLN A 194 -10.24 -9.70 11.83
N ILE A 195 -9.75 -10.71 11.10
CA ILE A 195 -9.39 -10.63 9.68
C ILE A 195 -9.51 -12.01 9.02
N PRO A 196 -9.76 -12.13 7.70
CA PRO A 196 -9.74 -13.43 7.03
C PRO A 196 -8.41 -14.16 7.27
N THR A 197 -8.50 -15.37 7.83
CA THR A 197 -7.34 -16.22 8.14
C THR A 197 -7.20 -17.40 7.20
N ASP A 198 -8.26 -17.74 6.47
CA ASP A 198 -8.28 -18.82 5.51
C ASP A 198 -8.95 -18.41 4.19
N ARG A 199 -8.75 -19.24 3.17
CA ARG A 199 -9.25 -18.97 1.82
C ARG A 199 -10.78 -18.92 1.74
N PRO A 200 -11.54 -19.84 2.40
CA PRO A 200 -13.00 -19.75 2.44
C PRO A 200 -13.51 -18.42 2.99
N GLN A 201 -12.98 -17.94 4.12
CA GLN A 201 -13.34 -16.64 4.69
C GLN A 201 -13.06 -15.52 3.70
N LEU A 202 -11.88 -15.51 3.07
CA LEU A 202 -11.53 -14.48 2.09
C LEU A 202 -12.46 -14.50 0.87
N LEU A 203 -12.81 -15.69 0.35
CA LEU A 203 -13.73 -15.85 -0.77
C LEU A 203 -15.16 -15.39 -0.46
N LEU A 204 -15.63 -15.61 0.77
CA LEU A 204 -16.98 -15.20 1.18
C LEU A 204 -17.09 -13.69 1.41
N LEU A 205 -16.01 -13.07 1.86
CA LEU A 205 -15.98 -11.65 2.23
C LEU A 205 -15.53 -10.74 1.07
N ASP A 206 -14.63 -11.24 0.21
CA ASP A 206 -14.09 -10.50 -0.92
C ASP A 206 -13.75 -11.46 -2.09
N PRO A 207 -14.78 -11.99 -2.77
CA PRO A 207 -14.62 -12.99 -3.83
C PRO A 207 -13.84 -12.49 -5.04
N LEU A 208 -13.82 -11.17 -5.26
CA LEU A 208 -13.15 -10.52 -6.38
C LEU A 208 -11.76 -10.00 -6.00
N ASN A 209 -11.25 -10.36 -4.82
CA ASN A 209 -9.94 -9.90 -4.39
C ASN A 209 -8.85 -10.32 -5.39
N PRO A 210 -8.05 -9.37 -5.92
CA PRO A 210 -6.97 -9.67 -6.85
C PRO A 210 -5.97 -10.72 -6.34
N VAL A 211 -5.72 -10.80 -5.03
CA VAL A 211 -4.79 -11.78 -4.45
C VAL A 211 -5.31 -13.23 -4.52
N LEU A 212 -6.57 -13.44 -4.90
CA LEU A 212 -7.10 -14.78 -5.17
C LEU A 212 -6.58 -15.34 -6.50
N ASN A 213 -6.07 -14.49 -7.40
CA ASN A 213 -5.39 -14.86 -8.63
C ASN A 213 -3.95 -15.31 -8.32
N HIS A 214 -3.53 -16.45 -8.88
CA HIS A 214 -2.23 -17.06 -8.61
C HIS A 214 -1.04 -16.16 -8.98
N GLU A 215 -1.08 -15.49 -10.14
CA GLU A 215 0.03 -14.65 -10.59
C GLU A 215 0.21 -13.43 -9.69
N ILE A 216 -0.90 -12.76 -9.37
CA ILE A 216 -0.92 -11.58 -8.48
C ILE A 216 -0.49 -11.98 -7.08
N LEU A 217 -0.97 -13.10 -6.56
CA LEU A 217 -0.55 -13.62 -5.26
C LEU A 217 0.97 -13.85 -5.19
N CYS A 218 1.55 -14.44 -6.23
CA CYS A 218 3.00 -14.68 -6.27
C CYS A 218 3.79 -13.39 -6.43
N GLU A 219 3.29 -12.42 -7.21
CA GLU A 219 3.86 -11.07 -7.30
C GLU A 219 3.91 -10.43 -5.91
N GLU A 220 2.79 -10.40 -5.19
CA GLU A 220 2.70 -9.82 -3.84
C GLU A 220 3.59 -10.57 -2.84
N VAL A 221 3.55 -11.90 -2.82
CA VAL A 221 4.41 -12.72 -1.94
C VAL A 221 5.90 -12.44 -2.19
N SER A 222 6.30 -12.20 -3.45
CA SER A 222 7.69 -11.90 -3.80
C SER A 222 8.19 -10.58 -3.21
N LEU A 223 7.30 -9.66 -2.83
CA LEU A 223 7.65 -8.39 -2.18
C LEU A 223 8.04 -8.59 -0.71
N PHE A 224 7.54 -9.65 -0.05
CA PHE A 224 7.88 -10.00 1.33
C PHE A 224 9.10 -10.90 1.44
N MET A 225 9.65 -11.34 0.31
CA MET A 225 10.82 -12.20 0.28
C MET A 225 12.12 -11.39 0.31
N PRO A 226 13.14 -11.88 1.04
CA PRO A 226 14.48 -11.34 0.92
C PRO A 226 15.11 -11.73 -0.42
N ASP A 227 16.21 -11.08 -0.78
CA ASP A 227 16.94 -11.33 -2.03
C ASP A 227 17.70 -12.68 -2.01
N HIS A 228 17.93 -13.22 -0.81
CA HIS A 228 18.53 -14.54 -0.62
C HIS A 228 17.46 -15.65 -0.55
N PRO A 229 17.84 -16.91 -0.81
CA PRO A 229 16.94 -18.05 -0.66
C PRO A 229 16.37 -18.18 0.76
N VAL A 230 15.10 -18.59 0.88
CA VAL A 230 14.43 -18.86 2.16
C VAL A 230 13.60 -20.15 2.10
N PRO A 231 13.54 -20.92 3.21
CA PRO A 231 12.61 -22.04 3.32
C PRO A 231 11.14 -21.60 3.26
N LEU A 232 10.30 -22.38 2.58
CA LEU A 232 8.85 -22.12 2.44
C LEU A 232 8.16 -21.87 3.78
N HIS A 233 8.47 -22.66 4.81
CA HIS A 233 7.89 -22.51 6.14
C HIS A 233 8.19 -21.14 6.78
N GLN A 234 9.42 -20.64 6.62
CA GLN A 234 9.80 -19.33 7.15
C GLN A 234 9.05 -18.19 6.43
N LEU A 235 8.89 -18.32 5.10
CA LEU A 235 8.10 -17.36 4.33
C LEU A 235 6.65 -17.35 4.79
N ILE A 236 6.00 -18.52 4.84
CA ILE A 236 4.59 -18.64 5.24
C ILE A 236 4.37 -17.95 6.59
N ASN A 237 5.25 -18.15 7.57
CA ASN A 237 5.07 -17.55 8.90
C ASN A 237 5.15 -16.02 8.89
N ARG A 238 5.96 -15.44 8.00
CA ARG A 238 6.16 -13.98 7.87
C ARG A 238 5.09 -13.27 7.04
N LEU A 239 4.31 -14.00 6.24
CA LEU A 239 3.29 -13.39 5.40
C LEU A 239 2.15 -12.75 6.23
N PRO A 240 1.57 -11.63 5.77
CA PRO A 240 0.35 -11.08 6.35
C PRO A 240 -0.83 -12.08 6.28
N PRO A 241 -1.84 -11.94 7.17
CA PRO A 241 -3.02 -12.82 7.22
C PRO A 241 -3.76 -12.92 5.88
N ILE A 242 -3.95 -11.81 5.15
CA ILE A 242 -4.66 -11.81 3.85
C ILE A 242 -3.91 -12.66 2.82
N LEU A 243 -2.58 -12.52 2.71
CA LEU A 243 -1.79 -13.34 1.80
C LEU A 243 -1.77 -14.81 2.24
N LYS A 244 -1.69 -15.09 3.55
CA LYS A 244 -1.83 -16.45 4.10
C LYS A 244 -3.19 -17.06 3.75
N ALA A 245 -4.27 -16.30 3.92
CA ALA A 245 -5.63 -16.70 3.60
C ALA A 245 -5.79 -16.98 2.10
N ALA A 246 -5.17 -16.18 1.23
CA ALA A 246 -5.18 -16.41 -0.21
C ALA A 246 -4.42 -17.69 -0.63
N LEU A 247 -3.44 -18.16 0.15
CA LEU A 247 -2.71 -19.40 -0.12
C LEU A 247 -3.60 -20.62 0.12
N SER A 248 -3.94 -21.32 -0.96
CA SER A 248 -4.55 -22.65 -0.87
C SER A 248 -3.47 -23.71 -0.69
N LEU A 249 -3.86 -24.90 -0.23
CA LEU A 249 -2.99 -26.08 -0.26
C LEU A 249 -2.42 -26.36 -1.66
N ARG A 250 -3.16 -26.04 -2.73
CA ARG A 250 -2.69 -26.14 -4.11
C ARG A 250 -1.65 -25.05 -4.45
N HIS A 251 -1.81 -23.83 -3.92
CA HIS A 251 -0.86 -22.73 -4.15
C HIS A 251 0.52 -22.96 -3.52
N LYS A 252 0.57 -23.63 -2.36
CA LYS A 252 1.85 -24.04 -1.74
C LYS A 252 2.70 -24.92 -2.67
N ASN A 253 2.05 -25.69 -3.54
CA ASN A 253 2.70 -26.53 -4.54
C ASN A 253 2.92 -25.82 -5.89
N ASN A 254 2.15 -24.77 -6.18
CA ASN A 254 2.18 -24.04 -7.46
C ASN A 254 3.13 -22.84 -7.49
N PHE A 255 3.87 -22.53 -6.42
CA PHE A 255 4.91 -21.49 -6.52
C PHE A 255 5.94 -21.77 -7.63
N LYS A 256 6.13 -23.06 -7.98
CA LYS A 256 6.99 -23.52 -9.08
C LYS A 256 6.59 -22.98 -10.46
N THR A 257 5.31 -22.70 -10.67
CA THR A 257 4.81 -22.21 -11.96
C THR A 257 4.86 -20.69 -12.08
N SER A 258 5.25 -19.98 -11.02
CA SER A 258 5.31 -18.53 -11.02
C SER A 258 6.57 -18.02 -11.70
N LYS A 259 6.43 -17.00 -12.54
CA LYS A 259 7.56 -16.21 -13.05
C LYS A 259 8.25 -15.36 -11.98
N HIS A 260 7.60 -15.12 -10.84
CA HIS A 260 8.10 -14.24 -9.77
C HIS A 260 8.98 -14.97 -8.75
N LEU A 261 8.94 -16.30 -8.72
CA LEU A 261 9.57 -17.11 -7.68
C LEU A 261 10.35 -18.28 -8.31
N LYS A 262 11.59 -18.46 -7.87
CA LYS A 262 12.37 -19.67 -8.13
C LYS A 262 12.17 -20.63 -6.97
N VAL A 263 11.87 -21.88 -7.27
CA VAL A 263 11.57 -22.91 -6.27
C VAL A 263 12.40 -24.16 -6.55
N TRP A 264 13.10 -24.65 -5.54
CA TRP A 264 13.84 -25.91 -5.62
C TRP A 264 13.75 -26.66 -4.29
N ASN A 265 14.15 -27.92 -4.30
CA ASN A 265 14.25 -28.73 -3.10
C ASN A 265 15.70 -28.88 -2.70
N GLU A 266 15.99 -28.66 -1.43
CA GLU A 266 17.29 -28.90 -0.79
C GLU A 266 17.08 -29.92 0.33
N GLY A 267 17.38 -31.19 0.04
CA GLY A 267 16.99 -32.32 0.88
C GLY A 267 15.46 -32.40 1.06
N ASN A 268 14.99 -32.42 2.31
CA ASN A 268 13.57 -32.44 2.66
C ASN A 268 12.92 -31.04 2.77
N ARG A 269 13.63 -29.97 2.37
CA ARG A 269 13.13 -28.59 2.48
C ARG A 269 12.88 -27.98 1.11
N THR A 270 11.73 -27.35 0.93
CA THR A 270 11.45 -26.52 -0.23
C THR A 270 11.98 -25.11 0.00
N MET A 271 12.89 -24.69 -0.88
CA MET A 271 13.52 -23.38 -0.89
C MET A 271 12.88 -22.49 -1.94
N LEU A 272 12.77 -21.21 -1.63
CA LEU A 272 12.18 -20.17 -2.47
C LEU A 272 13.15 -19.00 -2.60
N GLN A 273 13.26 -18.42 -3.78
CA GLN A 273 13.97 -17.16 -3.99
C GLN A 273 13.19 -16.28 -4.95
N LYS A 274 13.26 -14.96 -4.73
CA LYS A 274 12.71 -13.97 -5.66
C LYS A 274 13.38 -14.11 -7.03
N SER A 275 12.59 -14.14 -8.10
CA SER A 275 13.13 -14.14 -9.46
C SER A 275 13.60 -12.72 -9.86
N GLN A 276 14.56 -12.64 -10.79
CA GLN A 276 15.03 -11.35 -11.33
C GLN A 276 13.94 -10.62 -12.14
N LEU A 277 12.92 -11.34 -12.63
CA LEU A 277 11.73 -10.80 -13.32
C LEU A 277 10.71 -10.16 -12.36
N ALA A 278 10.85 -10.35 -11.05
CA ALA A 278 10.02 -9.68 -10.05
C ALA A 278 10.48 -8.24 -9.74
N VAL A 279 11.53 -7.77 -10.41
CA VAL A 279 11.88 -6.36 -10.50
C VAL A 279 10.99 -5.76 -11.60
N PRO A 280 10.10 -4.79 -11.28
CA PRO A 280 9.28 -4.14 -12.29
C PRO A 280 10.12 -3.66 -13.48
N GLU A 281 9.62 -3.71 -14.71
CA GLU A 281 10.31 -3.10 -15.86
C GLU A 281 10.61 -1.61 -15.64
N SER A 282 9.81 -0.94 -14.83
CA SER A 282 10.07 0.43 -14.35
C SER A 282 11.27 0.57 -13.40
N ALA A 283 11.77 -0.53 -12.84
CA ALA A 283 13.03 -0.64 -12.10
C ALA A 283 14.16 -1.27 -12.96
N LEU A 284 13.85 -1.70 -14.19
CA LEU A 284 14.80 -2.03 -15.25
C LEU A 284 15.10 -0.82 -16.16
N MET A 285 14.45 0.33 -15.90
CA MET A 285 14.78 1.60 -16.55
C MET A 285 16.16 2.06 -16.08
N GLY A 286 17.18 1.65 -16.85
CA GLY A 286 18.57 2.06 -16.71
C GLY A 286 19.34 1.27 -15.65
N GLU A 287 20.27 0.42 -16.09
CA GLU A 287 21.45 0.10 -15.28
C GLU A 287 22.31 1.37 -15.09
N GLU A 288 21.78 2.38 -14.41
CA GLU A 288 22.61 3.47 -13.92
C GLU A 288 23.43 2.92 -12.75
N THR A 289 24.66 2.52 -13.08
CA THR A 289 25.71 2.33 -12.08
C THR A 289 25.95 3.69 -11.43
N ILE A 290 25.41 3.87 -10.23
CA ILE A 290 25.68 5.07 -9.43
C ILE A 290 27.02 4.92 -8.71
N SER A 291 27.73 6.04 -8.53
CA SER A 291 28.98 6.08 -7.77
C SER A 291 28.77 5.66 -6.31
N VAL A 292 29.85 5.31 -5.62
CA VAL A 292 29.79 4.98 -4.18
C VAL A 292 29.33 6.20 -3.38
N GLU A 293 29.80 7.38 -3.76
CA GLU A 293 29.47 8.67 -3.15
C GLU A 293 27.98 8.99 -3.31
N ASP A 294 27.42 8.81 -4.51
CA ASP A 294 25.97 8.99 -4.75
C ASP A 294 25.13 7.94 -4.02
N ALA A 295 25.65 6.72 -3.86
CA ALA A 295 24.97 5.67 -3.11
C ALA A 295 24.95 5.98 -1.60
N ILE A 296 26.01 6.57 -1.06
CA ILE A 296 26.08 7.05 0.33
C ILE A 296 25.20 8.29 0.53
N GLU A 297 25.16 9.21 -0.44
CA GLU A 297 24.24 10.35 -0.40
C GLU A 297 22.77 9.87 -0.41
N SER A 298 22.46 8.84 -1.20
CA SER A 298 21.14 8.18 -1.18
C SER A 298 20.81 7.58 0.19
N VAL A 299 21.81 7.20 1.01
CA VAL A 299 21.59 6.76 2.40
C VAL A 299 21.31 7.95 3.30
N ARG A 300 22.05 9.05 3.14
CA ARG A 300 21.81 10.30 3.89
C ARG A 300 20.42 10.87 3.65
N GLU A 301 19.95 10.86 2.41
CA GLU A 301 18.62 11.36 2.03
C GLU A 301 17.47 10.53 2.63
N VAL A 302 17.71 9.27 2.96
CA VAL A 302 16.67 8.31 3.34
C VAL A 302 16.51 8.19 4.86
N ILE A 303 17.52 8.61 5.64
CA ILE A 303 17.47 8.57 7.11
C ILE A 303 16.61 9.77 7.60
N PRO A 304 15.51 9.53 8.33
CA PRO A 304 14.68 10.57 8.93
C PRO A 304 15.36 11.17 10.18
N ASP A 305 14.88 12.33 10.61
CA ASP A 305 15.43 13.09 11.75
C ASP A 305 15.44 12.29 13.06
N GLU A 306 14.39 11.49 13.29
CA GLU A 306 14.22 10.61 14.47
C GLU A 306 15.09 9.34 14.40
N GLY A 307 15.89 9.19 13.34
CA GLY A 307 16.67 7.99 13.06
C GLY A 307 15.85 6.85 12.48
N VAL A 308 16.54 5.87 11.89
CA VAL A 308 15.90 4.69 11.28
C VAL A 308 16.65 3.42 11.62
N MET A 309 15.89 2.36 11.92
CA MET A 309 16.46 1.03 12.08
C MET A 309 17.10 0.55 10.77
N ILE A 310 18.29 -0.06 10.85
CA ILE A 310 19.03 -0.57 9.68
C ILE A 310 18.19 -1.53 8.83
N GLY A 311 17.35 -2.36 9.46
CA GLY A 311 16.45 -3.26 8.75
C GLY A 311 15.41 -2.53 7.89
N HIS A 312 14.96 -1.34 8.30
CA HIS A 312 14.05 -0.49 7.54
C HIS A 312 14.77 0.34 6.48
N LEU A 313 15.99 0.79 6.78
CA LEU A 313 16.84 1.50 5.84
C LEU A 313 17.10 0.67 4.57
N HIS A 314 17.34 -0.65 4.71
CA HIS A 314 17.47 -1.55 3.56
C HIS A 314 16.21 -1.59 2.67
N ARG A 315 15.03 -1.31 3.21
CA ARG A 315 13.79 -1.24 2.42
C ARG A 315 13.64 0.10 1.73
N MET A 316 14.10 1.17 2.36
CA MET A 316 13.91 2.53 1.87
C MET A 316 14.93 2.95 0.80
N LEU A 317 16.10 2.30 0.73
CA LEU A 317 17.11 2.61 -0.26
C LEU A 317 16.71 2.23 -1.70
N PRO A 318 17.10 3.02 -2.71
CA PRO A 318 17.03 2.64 -4.12
C PRO A 318 17.78 1.33 -4.40
N TYR A 319 17.34 0.58 -5.41
CA TYR A 319 17.98 -0.69 -5.78
C TYR A 319 19.43 -0.51 -6.25
N SER A 320 19.69 0.51 -7.08
CA SER A 320 21.04 0.85 -7.55
C SER A 320 21.99 1.16 -6.39
N ALA A 321 21.55 1.97 -5.42
CA ALA A 321 22.32 2.25 -4.20
C ALA A 321 22.60 0.99 -3.39
N LYS A 322 21.59 0.13 -3.17
CA LYS A 322 21.81 -1.14 -2.45
C LYS A 322 22.79 -2.04 -3.16
N LYS A 323 22.69 -2.17 -4.49
CA LYS A 323 23.61 -2.98 -5.29
C LYS A 323 25.05 -2.44 -5.19
N THR A 324 25.25 -1.14 -5.37
CA THR A 324 26.58 -0.49 -5.23
C THR A 324 27.14 -0.67 -3.83
N LEU A 325 26.36 -0.40 -2.77
CA LEU A 325 26.82 -0.53 -1.38
C LEU A 325 27.11 -1.99 -0.99
N ASN A 326 26.29 -2.94 -1.43
CA ASN A 326 26.54 -4.36 -1.20
C ASN A 326 27.78 -4.85 -1.96
N THR A 327 28.06 -4.30 -3.14
CA THR A 327 29.24 -4.68 -3.94
C THR A 327 30.53 -4.14 -3.31
N HIS A 328 30.53 -2.89 -2.85
CA HIS A 328 31.73 -2.24 -2.30
C HIS A 328 31.98 -2.51 -0.81
N PHE A 329 30.92 -2.69 -0.01
CA PHE A 329 31.01 -2.83 1.45
C PHE A 329 30.44 -4.14 2.00
N GLY A 330 29.92 -5.01 1.12
CA GLY A 330 29.29 -6.28 1.46
C GLY A 330 27.84 -6.13 1.97
N ASN A 331 27.53 -5.07 2.71
CA ASN A 331 26.17 -4.72 3.13
C ASN A 331 26.03 -3.23 3.50
N VAL A 332 24.78 -2.76 3.58
CA VAL A 332 24.44 -1.38 3.95
C VAL A 332 24.95 -0.99 5.34
N TYR A 333 24.96 -1.91 6.31
CA TYR A 333 25.44 -1.62 7.67
C TYR A 333 26.93 -1.27 7.71
N ASN A 334 27.75 -2.04 6.99
CA ASN A 334 29.18 -1.81 6.86
C ASN A 334 29.48 -0.53 6.08
N ALA A 335 28.65 -0.20 5.08
CA ALA A 335 28.76 1.07 4.37
C ALA A 335 28.55 2.25 5.34
N ILE A 336 27.53 2.20 6.20
CA ILE A 336 27.27 3.25 7.19
C ILE A 336 28.42 3.38 8.19
N LEU A 337 28.95 2.25 8.68
CA LEU A 337 30.14 2.24 9.56
C LEU A 337 31.39 2.83 8.89
N GLY A 338 31.50 2.73 7.57
CA GLY A 338 32.59 3.30 6.78
C GLY A 338 32.54 4.82 6.65
N TYR A 339 31.42 5.46 6.99
CA TYR A 339 31.22 6.91 6.91
C TYR A 339 30.74 7.51 8.24
N PRO A 340 31.55 7.40 9.32
CA PRO A 340 31.19 7.93 10.64
C PRO A 340 31.05 9.45 10.69
N GLN A 341 31.56 10.17 9.68
CA GLN A 341 31.35 11.61 9.54
C GLN A 341 29.90 11.99 9.20
N TYR A 342 29.12 11.06 8.63
CA TYR A 342 27.74 11.31 8.25
C TYR A 342 26.74 10.59 9.15
N PHE A 343 27.12 9.45 9.72
CA PHE A 343 26.19 8.57 10.43
C PHE A 343 26.63 8.23 11.85
N TYR A 344 25.67 8.31 12.76
CA TYR A 344 25.78 7.83 14.13
C TYR A 344 24.89 6.59 14.31
N ILE A 345 25.40 5.55 14.97
CA ILE A 345 24.66 4.30 15.19
C ILE A 345 24.46 4.10 16.69
N GLU A 346 23.20 4.07 17.11
CA GLU A 346 22.82 3.63 18.44
C GLU A 346 22.62 2.11 18.43
N LYS A 347 23.56 1.40 19.06
CA LYS A 347 23.61 -0.07 19.04
C LYS A 347 22.64 -0.65 20.06
N VAL A 348 21.81 -1.59 19.60
CA VAL A 348 21.06 -2.52 20.46
C VAL A 348 21.78 -3.87 20.44
N GLU A 349 22.21 -4.34 21.60
CA GLU A 349 23.29 -5.35 21.75
C GLU A 349 23.03 -6.72 21.11
N GLU A 350 21.80 -7.06 20.72
CA GLU A 350 21.47 -8.41 20.25
C GLU A 350 21.11 -8.54 18.76
N ASN A 351 20.85 -7.45 18.03
CA ASN A 351 20.50 -7.57 16.62
C ASN A 351 20.88 -6.34 15.76
N ARG A 352 21.77 -6.56 14.78
CA ARG A 352 22.24 -5.53 13.83
C ARG A 352 21.11 -4.89 13.04
N SER A 353 20.02 -5.62 12.77
CA SER A 353 18.86 -5.04 12.07
C SER A 353 18.05 -4.06 12.91
N ASN A 354 18.19 -4.11 14.23
CA ASN A 354 17.46 -3.31 15.20
C ASN A 354 18.25 -2.11 15.71
N SER A 355 19.51 -1.95 15.29
CA SER A 355 20.26 -0.73 15.64
C SER A 355 19.74 0.45 14.83
N THR A 356 19.65 1.61 15.48
CA THR A 356 19.09 2.84 14.90
C THR A 356 20.23 3.71 14.38
N VAL A 357 20.05 4.23 13.17
CA VAL A 357 21.02 5.10 12.49
C VAL A 357 20.47 6.51 12.46
N PHE A 358 21.30 7.47 12.82
CA PHE A 358 21.03 8.90 12.85
C PHE A 358 22.05 9.66 11.98
N LEU A 359 21.73 10.87 11.58
CA LEU A 359 22.66 11.76 10.88
C LEU A 359 23.46 12.61 11.87
N VAL A 360 24.79 12.63 11.71
CA VAL A 360 25.72 13.33 12.63
C VAL A 360 25.53 14.85 12.58
N GLU A 361 25.32 15.41 11.40
CA GLU A 361 25.12 16.86 11.21
C GLU A 361 23.94 17.41 12.03
N ARG A 362 22.93 16.57 12.33
CA ARG A 362 21.70 16.97 13.02
C ARG A 362 21.73 16.73 14.53
N LEU A 363 22.47 15.72 14.99
CA LEU A 363 22.75 15.53 16.43
C LEU A 363 23.57 16.69 17.02
N GLN A 364 24.40 17.34 16.21
CA GLN A 364 25.18 18.51 16.62
C GLN A 364 24.33 19.79 16.74
N GLU A 365 23.25 19.92 15.95
CA GLU A 365 22.31 21.05 16.03
C GLU A 365 21.46 20.98 17.33
N GLU A 366 21.07 19.78 17.78
CA GLU A 366 20.33 19.59 19.04
C GLU A 366 21.19 19.83 20.29
N MET A 367 22.51 19.65 20.22
CA MET A 367 23.42 19.95 21.34
C MET A 367 23.81 21.43 21.45
N GLN A 368 23.48 22.24 20.45
CA GLN A 368 23.76 23.69 20.41
C GLN A 368 22.54 24.57 20.71
N CYS A 369 21.35 23.97 20.90
CA CYS A 369 20.17 24.59 21.49
C CYS A 369 20.05 24.19 22.96
#